data_AF-A0A2N6T6C1-F1
#
_entry.id   AF-A0A2N6T6C1-F1
#
_cell.length_a   1.000
_cell.length_b   1.000
_cell.length_c   1.000
_cell.angle_alpha   90.00
_cell.angle_beta   90.00
_cell.angle_gamma   90.00
#
_symmetry.space_group_name_H-M   'P 1'
#
loop_
_entity.id
_entity.type
_entity.pdbx_description
1 polymer ?
#
loop_
_entity_poly.entity_id
_entity_poly.type
_entity_poly.pdbx_seq_one_letter_code
_entity_poly.pdbx_strand_id
1 'polypeptide(L)'
;MPSTLHRLHRHHQVAPVVDIDAARVCLRGDQAIRARTVLVRCATQRTDEEIIRYLGVDADSSLEELQRALGISFAVPGHTSAPARFTREEDDSGRLDLGATVGDYLAELGDALYFHWGLWRFSLLLSDVFPRDAGAAHLLCVAGDGDFGGQPFDIAAINEQLQDLTGHE
;
A
#
# COMPACT_ATOMS: atom_id res chain seq x y z
N MET A 1 57.00 22.02 49.82
CA MET A 1 56.70 21.49 48.48
C MET A 1 56.76 19.97 48.55
N PRO A 2 55.62 19.28 48.37
CA PRO A 2 55.65 18.12 47.48
C PRO A 2 54.48 18.11 46.49
N SER A 3 54.78 17.60 45.30
CA SER A 3 54.00 17.66 44.08
C SER A 3 52.89 16.61 44.01
N THR A 4 51.76 17.07 43.47
CA THR A 4 50.60 16.31 43.01
C THR A 4 50.96 15.45 41.79
N LEU A 5 50.54 14.18 41.75
CA LEU A 5 50.39 13.44 40.50
C LEU A 5 48.94 12.99 40.34
N HIS A 6 48.22 13.74 39.50
CA HIS A 6 46.88 13.41 39.02
C HIS A 6 46.96 12.17 38.11
N ARG A 7 46.21 11.12 38.45
CA ARG A 7 45.99 9.97 37.58
C ARG A 7 44.75 10.24 36.70
N LEU A 8 44.97 10.53 35.42
CA LEU A 8 43.93 10.62 34.41
C LEU A 8 43.34 9.21 34.15
N HIS A 9 42.10 8.99 34.58
CA HIS A 9 41.31 7.82 34.16
C HIS A 9 40.80 8.07 32.74
N ARG A 10 41.40 7.38 31.77
CA ARG A 10 40.94 7.36 30.38
C ARG A 10 39.77 6.37 30.30
N HIS A 11 38.53 6.89 30.23
CA HIS A 11 37.37 6.07 29.90
C HIS A 11 37.57 5.50 28.48
N HIS A 12 37.79 4.20 28.39
CA HIS A 12 37.83 3.49 27.11
C HIS A 12 36.39 3.16 26.74
N GLN A 13 35.77 4.00 25.91
CA GLN A 13 34.42 3.76 25.38
C GLN A 13 34.54 2.73 24.25
N VAL A 14 34.34 1.47 24.59
CA VAL A 14 34.25 0.38 23.60
C VAL A 14 32.89 0.53 22.90
N ALA A 15 32.89 0.68 21.58
CA ALA A 15 31.66 0.69 20.79
C ALA A 15 30.90 -0.64 20.99
N PRO A 16 29.56 -0.63 21.11
CA PRO A 16 28.82 -1.87 21.28
C PRO A 16 29.00 -2.75 20.04
N VAL A 17 29.57 -3.94 20.23
CA VAL A 17 29.63 -4.96 19.19
C VAL A 17 28.21 -5.51 19.03
N VAL A 18 27.56 -5.12 17.94
CA VAL A 18 26.24 -5.63 17.57
C VAL A 18 26.43 -6.99 16.92
N ASP A 19 25.75 -8.00 17.46
CA ASP A 19 25.62 -9.30 16.81
C ASP A 19 24.74 -9.13 15.57
N ILE A 20 25.38 -9.16 14.40
CA ILE A 20 24.75 -8.91 13.12
C ILE A 20 23.72 -10.00 12.79
N ASP A 21 23.93 -11.24 13.24
CA ASP A 21 23.04 -12.36 12.94
C ASP A 21 21.80 -12.33 13.84
N ALA A 22 21.96 -12.02 15.13
CA ALA A 22 20.82 -11.77 16.02
C ALA A 22 20.00 -10.55 15.57
N ALA A 23 20.67 -9.46 15.14
CA ALA A 23 20.00 -8.29 14.60
C ALA A 23 19.21 -8.63 13.32
N ARG A 24 19.76 -9.43 12.41
CA ARG A 24 19.06 -9.91 11.21
C ARG A 24 17.85 -10.79 11.53
N VAL A 25 17.94 -11.65 12.54
CA VAL A 25 16.81 -12.49 12.97
C VAL A 25 15.69 -11.63 13.56
N CYS A 26 16.01 -10.66 14.43
CA CYS A 26 15.02 -9.73 14.95
C CYS A 26 14.39 -8.87 13.85
N LEU A 27 15.19 -8.32 12.92
CA LEU A 27 14.68 -7.55 11.79
C LEU A 27 13.76 -8.37 10.88
N ARG A 28 14.11 -9.64 10.62
CA ARG A 28 13.26 -10.56 9.85
C ARG A 28 11.99 -10.94 10.59
N GLY A 29 12.05 -11.08 11.91
CA GLY A 29 10.86 -11.30 12.75
C GLY A 29 9.91 -10.10 12.73
N ASP A 30 10.44 -8.89 12.86
CA ASP A 30 9.67 -7.64 12.83
C ASP A 30 9.10 -7.35 11.42
N GLN A 31 9.85 -7.67 10.35
CA GLN A 31 9.35 -7.61 8.96
C GLN A 31 8.29 -8.68 8.67
N ALA A 32 8.44 -9.90 9.15
CA ALA A 32 7.43 -10.95 8.98
C ALA A 32 6.14 -10.67 9.78
N ILE A 33 6.23 -9.89 10.86
CA ILE A 33 5.07 -9.39 11.62
C ILE A 33 4.39 -8.21 10.89
N ARG A 34 5.11 -7.49 10.02
CA ARG A 34 4.60 -6.31 9.29
C ARG A 34 4.16 -6.60 7.85
N ALA A 35 4.74 -7.61 7.19
CA ALA A 35 4.38 -7.98 5.83
C ALA A 35 2.97 -8.58 5.81
N ARG A 36 2.00 -7.79 5.37
CA ARG A 36 0.59 -8.17 5.29
C ARG A 36 0.02 -7.80 3.94
N THR A 37 -0.87 -8.66 3.44
CA THR A 37 -1.69 -8.35 2.27
C THR A 37 -3.05 -7.89 2.77
N VAL A 38 -3.43 -6.67 2.42
CA VAL A 38 -4.75 -6.12 2.72
C VAL A 38 -5.71 -6.42 1.57
N LEU A 39 -6.91 -6.90 1.89
CA LEU A 39 -7.98 -7.11 0.93
C LEU A 39 -8.90 -5.89 0.93
N VAL A 40 -8.82 -5.10 -0.14
CA VAL A 40 -9.54 -3.84 -0.28
C VAL A 40 -10.73 -4.04 -1.22
N ARG A 41 -11.94 -3.79 -0.73
CA ARG A 41 -13.13 -3.65 -1.57
C ARG A 41 -13.14 -2.25 -2.16
N CYS A 42 -12.93 -2.16 -3.45
CA CYS A 42 -13.01 -0.93 -4.23
C CYS A 42 -14.38 -0.87 -4.92
N ALA A 43 -15.14 0.20 -4.73
CA ALA A 43 -16.46 0.33 -5.34
C ALA A 43 -16.76 1.74 -5.84
N THR A 44 -17.43 1.82 -6.98
CA THR A 44 -17.99 3.06 -7.54
C THR A 44 -19.39 2.80 -8.08
N GLN A 45 -20.15 3.86 -8.32
CA GLN A 45 -21.50 3.76 -8.87
C GLN A 45 -21.54 4.36 -10.27
N ARG A 46 -22.16 3.64 -11.20
CA ARG A 46 -22.50 4.16 -12.52
C ARG A 46 -24.00 4.00 -12.71
N THR A 47 -24.70 5.12 -12.87
CA THR A 47 -26.17 5.13 -12.94
C THR A 47 -26.77 4.39 -11.74
N ASP A 48 -27.36 3.20 -11.93
CA ASP A 48 -27.93 2.38 -10.86
C ASP A 48 -27.15 1.06 -10.59
N GLU A 49 -25.95 0.93 -11.15
CA GLU A 49 -25.11 -0.27 -11.01
C GLU A 49 -23.89 0.04 -10.12
N GLU A 50 -23.70 -0.77 -9.08
CA GLU A 50 -22.47 -0.75 -8.29
C GLU A 50 -21.41 -1.59 -9.00
N ILE A 51 -20.27 -0.98 -9.27
CA ILE A 51 -19.13 -1.63 -9.90
C ILE A 51 -18.09 -1.87 -8.82
N ILE A 52 -17.70 -3.13 -8.64
CA ILE A 52 -16.87 -3.55 -7.51
C ILE A 52 -15.62 -4.29 -7.98
N ARG A 53 -14.51 -4.08 -7.27
CA ARG A 53 -13.26 -4.84 -7.43
C ARG A 53 -12.74 -5.17 -6.04
N TYR A 54 -12.29 -6.40 -5.83
CA TYR A 54 -11.55 -6.79 -4.64
C TYR A 54 -10.08 -6.88 -5.01
N LEU A 55 -9.26 -6.04 -4.38
CA LEU A 55 -7.83 -6.00 -4.62
C LEU A 55 -7.08 -6.53 -3.40
N GLY A 56 -6.25 -7.55 -3.60
CA GLY A 56 -5.20 -7.90 -2.65
C GLY A 56 -4.00 -6.98 -2.90
N VAL A 57 -3.60 -6.23 -1.88
CA VAL A 57 -2.54 -5.22 -1.98
C VAL A 57 -1.54 -5.43 -0.85
N ASP A 58 -0.25 -5.38 -1.17
CA ASP A 58 0.80 -5.30 -0.16
C ASP A 58 0.62 -4.02 0.66
N ALA A 59 0.56 -4.12 1.99
CA ALA A 59 0.37 -2.95 2.83
C ALA A 59 1.52 -1.93 2.70
N ASP A 60 2.71 -2.37 2.30
CA ASP A 60 3.86 -1.49 2.05
C ASP A 60 3.82 -0.83 0.67
N SER A 61 2.89 -1.21 -0.22
CA SER A 61 2.68 -0.51 -1.48
C SER A 61 2.31 0.96 -1.24
N SER A 62 2.81 1.82 -2.11
CA SER A 62 2.49 3.24 -2.09
C SER A 62 1.05 3.51 -2.56
N LEU A 63 0.48 4.63 -2.14
CA LEU A 63 -0.78 5.11 -2.71
C LEU A 63 -0.66 5.41 -4.22
N GLU A 64 0.54 5.74 -4.72
CA GLU A 64 0.78 5.88 -6.15
C GLU A 64 0.58 4.56 -6.92
N GLU A 65 1.10 3.45 -6.41
CA GLU A 65 0.91 2.12 -7.00
C GLU A 65 -0.56 1.70 -6.93
N LEU A 66 -1.22 1.94 -5.79
CA LEU A 66 -2.65 1.70 -5.64
C LEU A 66 -3.48 2.53 -6.63
N GLN A 67 -3.10 3.78 -6.90
CA GLN A 67 -3.76 4.60 -7.92
C GLN A 67 -3.64 3.96 -9.32
N ARG A 68 -2.46 3.49 -9.70
CA ARG A 68 -2.25 2.82 -10.99
C ARG A 68 -3.06 1.53 -11.08
N ALA A 69 -3.08 0.77 -9.98
CA ALA A 69 -3.86 -0.46 -9.86
C ALA A 69 -5.37 -0.23 -10.02
N LEU A 70 -5.92 0.82 -9.40
CA LEU A 70 -7.31 1.23 -9.59
C LEU A 70 -7.56 1.63 -11.05
N GLY A 71 -6.61 2.34 -11.66
CA GLY A 71 -6.65 2.70 -13.07
C GLY A 71 -6.81 1.48 -13.98
N ILE A 72 -6.00 0.45 -13.77
CA ILE A 72 -6.06 -0.82 -14.51
C ILE A 72 -7.36 -1.57 -14.19
N SER A 73 -7.67 -1.75 -12.91
CA SER A 73 -8.79 -2.60 -12.44
C SER A 73 -10.16 -2.08 -12.87
N PHE A 74 -10.31 -0.77 -13.02
CA PHE A 74 -11.52 -0.14 -13.52
C PHE A 74 -11.40 0.29 -14.98
N ALA A 75 -10.33 -0.06 -15.71
CA ALA A 75 -10.11 0.37 -17.10
C ALA A 75 -10.29 1.90 -17.29
N VAL A 76 -9.76 2.67 -16.34
CA VAL A 76 -9.81 4.13 -16.35
C VAL A 76 -9.05 4.64 -17.59
N PRO A 77 -9.67 5.46 -18.46
CA PRO A 77 -9.04 5.91 -19.70
C PRO A 77 -7.73 6.69 -19.47
N GLY A 78 -6.59 6.08 -19.80
CA GLY A 78 -5.25 6.65 -19.60
C GLY A 78 -4.93 7.88 -20.46
N HIS A 79 -5.70 8.16 -21.52
CA HIS A 79 -5.54 9.34 -22.36
C HIS A 79 -6.15 10.62 -21.76
N THR A 80 -6.83 10.52 -20.62
CA THR A 80 -7.51 11.65 -19.99
C THR A 80 -6.67 12.16 -18.83
N SER A 81 -6.17 13.40 -18.93
CA SER A 81 -5.48 14.12 -17.84
C SER A 81 -6.48 14.60 -16.78
N ALA A 82 -7.26 13.67 -16.21
CA ALA A 82 -8.17 13.98 -15.12
C ALA A 82 -7.38 14.03 -13.79
N PRO A 83 -7.69 14.99 -12.91
CA PRO A 83 -7.06 15.05 -11.60
C PRO A 83 -7.38 13.79 -10.79
N ALA A 84 -6.35 13.20 -10.20
CA ALA A 84 -6.45 12.03 -9.33
C ALA A 84 -5.94 12.36 -7.92
N ARG A 85 -6.67 11.91 -6.89
CA ARG A 85 -6.26 12.09 -5.48
C ARG A 85 -6.92 11.04 -4.57
N PHE A 86 -6.32 10.82 -3.40
CA PHE A 86 -6.96 10.11 -2.29
C PHE A 86 -7.37 11.08 -1.18
N THR A 87 -8.44 10.73 -0.47
CA THR A 87 -8.92 11.40 0.74
C THR A 87 -9.31 10.39 1.81
N ARG A 88 -9.31 10.80 3.08
CA ARG A 88 -9.76 9.95 4.21
C ARG A 88 -11.28 9.92 4.35
N GLU A 89 -11.90 11.06 4.11
CA GLU A 89 -13.36 11.22 4.15
C GLU A 89 -13.91 11.43 2.74
N GLU A 90 -15.19 11.10 2.58
CA GLU A 90 -15.88 11.07 1.30
C GLU A 90 -15.95 12.46 0.63
N ASP A 91 -16.24 13.49 1.44
CA ASP A 91 -16.44 14.88 1.02
C ASP A 91 -15.23 15.77 1.34
N ASP A 92 -14.07 15.17 1.61
CA ASP A 92 -12.85 15.93 1.90
C ASP A 92 -12.26 16.56 0.63
N SER A 93 -11.84 17.82 0.77
CA SER A 93 -11.18 18.60 -0.29
C SER A 93 -9.66 18.45 -0.28
N GLY A 94 -9.12 17.77 0.74
CA GLY A 94 -7.71 17.47 0.91
C GLY A 94 -7.14 16.51 -0.13
N ARG A 95 -5.86 16.20 0.04
CA ARG A 95 -5.13 15.22 -0.75
C ARG A 95 -4.11 14.52 0.14
N LEU A 96 -4.13 13.20 0.12
CA LEU A 96 -3.09 12.39 0.75
C LEU A 96 -1.80 12.39 -0.10
N ASP A 97 -0.68 12.24 0.59
CA ASP A 97 0.62 12.05 -0.05
C ASP A 97 0.64 10.70 -0.79
N LEU A 98 1.00 10.71 -2.08
CA LEU A 98 1.05 9.49 -2.89
C LEU A 98 2.24 8.59 -2.53
N GLY A 99 3.25 9.13 -1.83
CA GLY A 99 4.38 8.35 -1.31
C GLY A 99 4.09 7.61 0.00
N ALA A 100 2.96 7.90 0.65
CA ALA A 100 2.54 7.16 1.84
C ALA A 100 2.07 5.75 1.47
N THR A 101 2.17 4.82 2.42
CA THR A 101 1.82 3.41 2.19
C THR A 101 0.33 3.17 2.35
N VAL A 102 -0.18 2.10 1.75
CA VAL A 102 -1.56 1.66 1.94
C VAL A 102 -1.81 1.33 3.41
N GLY A 103 -0.85 0.69 4.07
CA GLY A 103 -0.93 0.28 5.47
C GLY A 103 -0.99 1.44 6.47
N ASP A 104 -0.58 2.65 6.09
CA ASP A 104 -0.70 3.86 6.91
C ASP A 104 -2.16 4.33 7.07
N TYR A 105 -3.06 3.90 6.18
CA TYR A 105 -4.46 4.34 6.15
C TYR A 105 -5.46 3.20 6.22
N LEU A 106 -5.11 2.00 5.72
CA LEU A 106 -5.92 0.80 5.77
C LEU A 106 -5.25 -0.19 6.73
N ALA A 107 -5.39 0.05 8.03
CA ALA A 107 -4.70 -0.71 9.07
C ALA A 107 -5.61 -1.69 9.80
N GLU A 108 -6.87 -1.34 10.01
CA GLU A 108 -7.88 -2.09 10.73
C GLU A 108 -9.12 -2.32 9.87
N LEU A 109 -9.83 -3.43 10.11
CA LEU A 109 -11.04 -3.75 9.36
C LEU A 109 -12.06 -2.61 9.49
N GLY A 110 -12.63 -2.19 8.36
CA GLY A 110 -13.54 -1.06 8.30
C GLY A 110 -12.86 0.28 8.02
N ASP A 111 -11.53 0.37 8.08
CA ASP A 111 -10.81 1.55 7.58
C ASP A 111 -11.14 1.80 6.11
N ALA A 112 -11.25 3.07 5.76
CA ALA A 112 -11.66 3.49 4.44
C ALA A 112 -10.78 4.62 3.88
N LEU A 113 -10.64 4.59 2.56
CA LEU A 113 -10.12 5.68 1.74
C LEU A 113 -11.09 5.96 0.61
N TYR A 114 -10.98 7.15 0.04
CA TYR A 114 -11.70 7.52 -1.17
C TYR A 114 -10.72 7.91 -2.25
N PHE A 115 -10.78 7.23 -3.38
CA PHE A 115 -10.02 7.60 -4.56
C PHE A 115 -10.92 8.41 -5.49
N HIS A 116 -10.39 9.52 -6.00
CA HIS A 116 -11.09 10.40 -6.92
C HIS A 116 -10.33 10.44 -8.25
N TRP A 117 -11.06 10.32 -9.36
CA TRP A 117 -10.52 10.49 -10.71
C TRP A 117 -11.49 11.34 -11.54
N GLY A 118 -11.13 12.59 -11.79
CA GLY A 118 -12.06 13.55 -12.39
C GLY A 118 -13.31 13.73 -11.52
N LEU A 119 -14.48 13.39 -12.06
CA LEU A 119 -15.76 13.41 -11.34
C LEU A 119 -16.12 12.06 -10.69
N TRP A 120 -15.32 11.02 -10.96
CA TRP A 120 -15.55 9.69 -10.39
C TRP A 120 -14.97 9.61 -9.00
N ARG A 121 -15.67 8.88 -8.15
CA ARG A 121 -15.25 8.57 -6.79
C ARG A 121 -15.39 7.07 -6.56
N PHE A 122 -14.36 6.50 -5.94
CA PHE A 122 -14.27 5.10 -5.57
C PHE A 122 -14.10 5.03 -4.07
N SER A 123 -14.95 4.27 -3.39
CA SER A 123 -14.75 3.90 -1.98
C SER A 123 -13.79 2.71 -1.93
N LEU A 124 -12.83 2.76 -1.02
CA LEU A 124 -11.86 1.71 -0.77
C LEU A 124 -12.00 1.30 0.70
N LEU A 125 -12.57 0.12 0.94
CA LEU A 125 -12.84 -0.39 2.28
C LEU A 125 -11.93 -1.57 2.57
N LEU A 126 -11.21 -1.53 3.70
CA LEU A 126 -10.45 -2.68 4.19
C LEU A 126 -11.41 -3.76 4.69
N SER A 127 -11.44 -4.89 3.97
CA SER A 127 -12.38 -6.00 4.21
C SER A 127 -11.73 -7.21 4.89
N ASP A 128 -10.45 -7.45 4.67
CA ASP A 128 -9.70 -8.54 5.32
C ASP A 128 -8.20 -8.25 5.32
N VAL A 129 -7.43 -8.94 6.19
CA VAL A 129 -5.97 -8.82 6.30
C VAL A 129 -5.36 -10.20 6.42
N PHE A 130 -4.43 -10.51 5.52
CA PHE A 130 -3.73 -11.80 5.48
C PHE A 130 -2.24 -11.64 5.76
N PRO A 131 -1.60 -12.60 6.48
CA PRO A 131 -0.15 -12.66 6.53
C PRO A 131 0.39 -12.82 5.10
N ARG A 132 1.49 -12.12 4.79
CA ARG A 132 2.07 -12.13 3.45
C ARG A 132 3.21 -13.15 3.35
N ASP A 133 3.10 -14.03 2.37
CA ASP A 133 4.19 -14.92 1.97
C ASP A 133 5.14 -14.20 1.00
N ALA A 134 6.43 -14.53 1.05
CA ALA A 134 7.45 -13.90 0.22
C ALA A 134 7.27 -14.09 -1.31
N GLY A 135 6.42 -15.03 -1.73
CA GLY A 135 6.08 -15.26 -3.14
C GLY A 135 4.71 -14.72 -3.56
N ALA A 136 3.98 -14.06 -2.67
CA ALA A 136 2.67 -13.50 -3.00
C ALA A 136 2.81 -12.28 -3.92
N ALA A 137 1.93 -12.15 -4.90
CA ALA A 137 1.88 -10.95 -5.74
C ALA A 137 1.71 -9.69 -4.87
N HIS A 138 2.42 -8.61 -5.21
CA HIS A 138 2.29 -7.32 -4.49
C HIS A 138 0.92 -6.70 -4.71
N LEU A 139 0.32 -6.97 -5.87
CA LEU A 139 -0.98 -6.44 -6.20
C LEU A 139 -1.73 -7.39 -7.13
N LEU A 140 -2.99 -7.67 -6.79
CA LEU A 140 -3.81 -8.66 -7.50
C LEU A 140 -5.30 -8.29 -7.41
N CYS A 141 -6.02 -8.38 -8.52
CA CYS A 141 -7.48 -8.37 -8.51
C CYS A 141 -7.99 -9.81 -8.26
N VAL A 142 -8.67 -10.03 -7.14
CA VAL A 142 -9.12 -11.37 -6.73
C VAL A 142 -10.57 -11.66 -7.13
N ALA A 143 -11.39 -10.62 -7.27
CA ALA A 143 -12.79 -10.71 -7.66
C ALA A 143 -13.29 -9.34 -8.13
N GLY A 144 -14.42 -9.32 -8.80
CA GLY A 144 -15.08 -8.08 -9.20
C GLY A 144 -16.38 -8.36 -9.93
N ASP A 145 -17.15 -7.29 -10.12
CA ASP A 145 -18.38 -7.30 -10.89
C ASP A 145 -18.65 -5.91 -11.48
N GLY A 146 -19.35 -5.88 -12.62
CA GLY A 146 -19.74 -4.66 -13.31
C GLY A 146 -18.69 -4.08 -14.27
N ASP A 147 -19.19 -3.44 -15.32
CA ASP A 147 -18.41 -2.87 -16.42
C ASP A 147 -18.08 -1.39 -16.17
N PHE A 148 -16.83 -0.98 -16.40
CA PHE A 148 -16.42 0.42 -16.29
C PHE A 148 -15.63 0.86 -17.52
N GLY A 149 -15.70 2.15 -17.87
CA GLY A 149 -14.92 2.69 -19.00
C GLY A 149 -15.30 2.13 -20.37
N GLY A 150 -16.48 1.51 -20.49
CA GLY A 150 -16.91 0.79 -21.69
C GLY A 150 -16.22 -0.56 -21.91
N GLN A 151 -15.52 -1.09 -20.90
CA GLN A 151 -14.85 -2.38 -20.93
C GLN A 151 -15.55 -3.38 -20.00
N PRO A 152 -15.75 -4.64 -20.45
CA PRO A 152 -16.29 -5.68 -19.60
C PRO A 152 -15.30 -6.04 -18.48
N PHE A 153 -15.81 -6.53 -17.35
CA PHE A 153 -14.94 -7.07 -16.32
C PHE A 153 -14.24 -8.36 -16.78
N ASP A 154 -12.90 -8.29 -16.90
CA ASP A 154 -12.04 -9.44 -17.20
C ASP A 154 -10.89 -9.51 -16.19
N ILE A 155 -11.04 -10.38 -15.19
CA ILE A 155 -10.06 -10.56 -14.13
C ILE A 155 -8.70 -11.05 -14.64
N ALA A 156 -8.68 -11.85 -15.71
CA ALA A 156 -7.44 -12.40 -16.25
C ALA A 156 -6.63 -11.31 -16.94
N ALA A 157 -7.27 -10.52 -17.81
CA ALA A 157 -6.63 -9.39 -18.49
C ALA A 157 -6.21 -8.28 -17.52
N ILE A 158 -6.99 -8.04 -16.45
CA ILE A 158 -6.60 -7.11 -15.38
C ILE A 158 -5.32 -7.61 -14.69
N ASN A 159 -5.29 -8.88 -14.27
CA ASN A 159 -4.15 -9.41 -13.52
C ASN A 159 -2.87 -9.53 -14.35
N GLU A 160 -2.97 -9.75 -15.66
CA GLU A 160 -1.83 -9.67 -16.59
C GLU A 160 -1.21 -8.26 -16.55
N GLN A 161 -2.02 -7.21 -16.71
CA GLN A 161 -1.55 -5.82 -16.65
C GLN A 161 -1.00 -5.42 -15.27
N LEU A 162 -1.59 -5.94 -14.20
CA LEU A 162 -1.10 -5.68 -12.84
C LEU A 162 0.26 -6.32 -12.60
N GLN A 163 0.55 -7.48 -13.19
CA GLN A 163 1.87 -8.10 -13.10
C GLN A 163 2.93 -7.27 -13.81
N ASP A 164 2.62 -6.73 -14.99
CA ASP A 164 3.52 -5.84 -15.75
C ASP A 164 3.88 -4.56 -14.98
N LEU A 165 2.95 -4.04 -14.16
CA LEU A 165 3.18 -2.90 -13.28
C LEU A 165 4.29 -3.19 -12.24
N THR A 166 4.31 -4.41 -11.72
CA THR A 166 5.23 -4.85 -10.65
C THR A 166 6.53 -5.46 -11.18
N GLY A 167 6.59 -5.85 -12.47
CA GLY A 167 7.72 -6.55 -13.08
C GLY A 167 8.97 -5.72 -13.42
N HIS A 168 9.12 -4.52 -12.83
CA HIS A 168 10.29 -3.65 -13.03
C HIS A 168 11.25 -3.66 -11.82
N GLU A 169 11.62 -4.85 -11.34
CA GLU A 169 12.76 -5.04 -10.43
C GLU A 169 13.92 -5.78 -11.11
#